data_AF-A0A849RV23-F1
#
_entry.id   AF-A0A849RV23-F1
#
_cell.length_a   1.000
_cell.length_b   1.000
_cell.length_c   1.000
_cell.angle_alpha   90.00
_cell.angle_beta   90.00
_cell.angle_gamma   90.00
#
_symmetry.space_group_name_H-M   'P 1'
#
loop_
_entity.id
_entity.type
_entity.pdbx_description
1 polymer ?
#
loop_
_entity_poly.entity_id
_entity_poly.type
_entity_poly.pdbx_seq_one_letter_code
_entity_poly.pdbx_strand_id
1 'polypeptide(L)'
;MGQHLKRGDLVTVAAKGHFSGKPRPALILQSDLFSALSSVTICLLTTEIIDAPLFRLAVEPSPANGLLQTSQIMIDKIVTVPQDTIGARIGSLDRDIMVRTDRSLAVFLGIV
;
A
#
# COMPACT_ATOMS: atom_id res chain seq x y z
N MET A 1 -20.10 -8.11 -6.94
CA MET A 1 -18.92 -8.92 -7.35
C MET A 1 -17.69 -8.19 -6.86
N GLY A 2 -17.20 -8.52 -5.67
CA GLY A 2 -16.10 -7.80 -5.04
C GLY A 2 -14.80 -8.02 -5.81
N GLN A 3 -14.06 -6.95 -6.06
CA GLN A 3 -12.72 -7.07 -6.65
C GLN A 3 -11.86 -7.96 -5.74
N HIS A 4 -11.22 -8.97 -6.33
CA HIS A 4 -10.30 -9.81 -5.59
C HIS A 4 -9.01 -9.03 -5.35
N LEU A 5 -8.91 -8.44 -4.16
CA LEU A 5 -7.76 -7.68 -3.69
C LEU A 5 -6.57 -8.61 -3.51
N LYS A 6 -5.42 -8.25 -4.09
CA LYS A 6 -4.19 -9.03 -3.97
C LYS A 6 -3.05 -8.23 -3.39
N ARG A 7 -2.10 -8.92 -2.78
CA ARG A 7 -0.81 -8.35 -2.40
C ARG A 7 -0.17 -7.64 -3.60
N GLY A 8 0.29 -6.41 -3.39
CA GLY A 8 0.89 -5.60 -4.46
C GLY A 8 -0.10 -4.71 -5.21
N ASP A 9 -1.42 -4.89 -5.01
CA ASP A 9 -2.40 -3.95 -5.56
C ASP A 9 -2.29 -2.58 -4.87
N LEU A 10 -2.42 -1.54 -5.68
CA LEU A 10 -2.70 -0.20 -5.20
C LEU A 10 -4.20 0.03 -5.19
N VAL A 11 -4.71 0.50 -4.07
CA VAL A 11 -6.13 0.76 -3.83
C VAL A 11 -6.31 2.14 -3.24
N THR A 12 -7.51 2.67 -3.33
CA THR A 12 -7.93 3.80 -2.50
C THR A 12 -8.43 3.29 -1.16
N VAL A 13 -8.14 3.99 -0.07
CA VAL A 13 -8.71 3.72 1.25
C VAL A 13 -9.37 4.98 1.80
N ALA A 14 -10.57 4.81 2.37
CA ALA A 14 -11.29 5.84 3.10
C ALA A 14 -11.67 5.30 4.48
N ALA A 15 -10.73 5.30 5.41
CA ALA A 15 -11.00 4.84 6.77
C ALA A 15 -11.63 5.97 7.60
N LYS A 16 -12.70 5.64 8.33
CA LYS A 16 -13.28 6.52 9.36
C LYS A 16 -12.24 6.72 10.49
N GLY A 17 -11.94 7.96 10.87
CA GLY A 17 -10.93 8.28 11.91
C GLY A 17 -9.76 9.12 11.38
N HIS A 18 -8.51 8.79 11.74
CA HIS A 18 -7.28 9.53 11.35
C HIS A 18 -7.08 9.70 9.83
N PHE A 19 -7.85 8.99 9.01
CA PHE A 19 -7.84 9.06 7.56
C PHE A 19 -9.14 9.65 6.98
N SER A 20 -9.94 10.34 7.81
CA SER A 20 -11.16 11.02 7.37
C SER A 20 -10.81 12.14 6.38
N GLY A 21 -11.29 12.03 5.15
CA GLY A 21 -11.03 13.00 4.09
C GLY A 21 -11.08 12.36 2.71
N LYS A 22 -10.22 12.85 1.80
CA LYS A 22 -10.11 12.32 0.43
C LYS A 22 -9.56 10.89 0.46
N PRO A 23 -10.10 9.97 -0.37
CA PRO A 23 -9.54 8.63 -0.54
C PRO A 23 -8.04 8.71 -0.86
N ARG A 24 -7.22 7.96 -0.12
CA ARG A 24 -5.76 7.98 -0.27
C ARG A 24 -5.30 6.69 -0.95
N PRO A 25 -4.30 6.74 -1.84
CA PRO A 25 -3.65 5.54 -2.35
C PRO A 25 -2.98 4.76 -1.22
N ALA A 26 -3.13 3.44 -1.24
CA ALA A 26 -2.51 2.51 -0.33
C ALA A 26 -2.11 1.23 -1.06
N LEU A 27 -1.02 0.61 -0.63
CA LEU A 27 -0.52 -0.66 -1.11
C LEU A 27 -1.04 -1.80 -0.24
N ILE A 28 -1.59 -2.85 -0.84
CA ILE A 28 -1.93 -4.08 -0.12
C ILE A 28 -0.67 -4.86 0.22
N LEU A 29 -0.43 -5.05 1.52
CA LEU A 29 0.71 -5.82 2.04
C LEU A 29 0.34 -7.25 2.41
N GLN A 30 -0.93 -7.48 2.80
CA GLN A 30 -1.43 -8.77 3.25
C GLN A 30 -1.22 -9.85 2.21
N SER A 31 -0.70 -11.01 2.65
CA SER A 31 -0.57 -12.18 1.80
C SER A 31 -1.94 -12.68 1.34
N ASP A 32 -2.03 -13.08 0.08
CA ASP A 32 -3.23 -13.66 -0.53
C ASP A 32 -3.72 -14.93 0.20
N LEU A 33 -2.81 -15.60 0.95
CA LEU A 33 -3.14 -16.72 1.83
C LEU A 33 -4.17 -16.35 2.92
N PHE A 34 -4.24 -15.07 3.29
CA PHE A 34 -5.17 -14.55 4.29
C PHE A 34 -6.31 -13.73 3.67
N SER A 35 -6.60 -13.92 2.38
CA SER A 35 -7.65 -13.18 1.66
C SER A 35 -9.08 -13.41 2.18
N ALA A 36 -9.30 -14.43 3.01
CA ALA A 36 -10.59 -14.73 3.63
C ALA A 36 -10.87 -13.93 4.92
N LEU A 37 -9.89 -13.18 5.45
CA LEU A 37 -10.09 -12.35 6.64
C LEU A 37 -10.94 -11.10 6.31
N SER A 38 -11.69 -10.61 7.29
CA SER A 38 -12.55 -9.43 7.15
C SER A 38 -11.80 -8.08 7.22
N SER A 39 -10.49 -8.12 7.45
CA SER A 39 -9.60 -6.97 7.45
C SER A 39 -8.41 -7.19 6.53
N VAL A 40 -7.84 -6.08 6.07
CA VAL A 40 -6.69 -6.07 5.18
C VAL A 40 -5.58 -5.18 5.74
N THR A 41 -4.35 -5.70 5.76
CA THR A 41 -3.15 -4.92 6.06
C THR A 41 -2.63 -4.20 4.82
N ILE A 42 -2.50 -2.88 4.93
CA ILE A 42 -2.06 -1.98 3.86
C ILE A 42 -0.93 -1.06 4.34
N CYS A 43 -0.21 -0.47 3.38
CA CYS A 43 0.79 0.56 3.58
C CYS A 43 0.33 1.85 2.88
N LEU A 44 0.41 2.99 3.53
CA LEU A 44 -0.01 4.25 2.90
C LEU A 44 1.03 4.76 1.90
N LEU A 45 0.56 5.48 0.89
CA LEU A 45 1.40 6.25 -0.02
C LEU A 45 1.23 7.74 0.25
N THR A 46 2.30 8.49 -0.01
CA THR A 46 2.30 9.95 -0.01
C THR A 46 3.01 10.48 -1.25
N THR A 47 2.62 11.67 -1.69
CA THR A 47 3.31 12.43 -2.74
C THR A 47 4.34 13.40 -2.14
N GLU A 48 4.37 13.53 -0.81
CA GLU A 48 5.40 14.26 -0.09
C GLU A 48 6.67 13.39 -0.02
N ILE A 49 7.67 13.78 -0.81
CA ILE A 49 8.91 13.04 -0.96
C ILE A 49 9.91 13.52 0.09
N ILE A 50 10.45 12.58 0.87
CA ILE A 50 11.54 12.86 1.82
C ILE A 50 12.73 11.91 1.57
N ASP A 51 13.92 12.33 1.96
CA ASP A 51 15.14 11.53 1.88
C ASP A 51 15.26 10.61 3.11
N ALA A 52 14.58 9.46 3.04
CA ALA A 52 14.58 8.44 4.09
C ALA A 52 14.57 7.02 3.47
N PRO A 53 15.66 6.60 2.82
CA PRO A 53 15.67 5.46 1.89
C PRO A 53 15.32 4.11 2.54
N LEU A 54 15.43 3.98 3.86
CA LEU A 54 15.11 2.74 4.57
C LEU A 54 13.60 2.46 4.60
N PHE A 55 12.76 3.49 4.75
CA PHE A 55 11.32 3.34 4.96
C PHE A 55 10.45 4.20 4.04
N ARG A 56 11.06 4.97 3.12
CA ARG A 56 10.37 5.75 2.09
C ARG A 56 10.80 5.31 0.71
N LEU A 57 10.03 4.38 0.13
CA LEU A 57 10.34 3.79 -1.16
C LEU A 57 9.62 4.54 -2.28
N ALA A 58 10.39 5.20 -3.14
CA ALA A 58 9.86 5.92 -4.30
C ALA A 58 9.27 4.94 -5.34
N VAL A 59 8.13 5.36 -5.92
CA VAL A 59 7.38 4.70 -6.98
C VAL A 59 7.04 5.76 -8.02
N GLU A 60 7.51 5.55 -9.25
CA GLU A 60 7.17 6.41 -10.37
C GLU A 60 5.79 6.06 -10.96
N PRO A 61 5.05 7.04 -11.50
CA PRO A 61 3.84 6.80 -12.27
C PRO A 61 4.05 5.82 -13.41
N SER A 62 3.15 4.86 -13.55
CA SER A 62 3.10 3.99 -14.73
C SER A 62 1.66 3.60 -15.07
N PRO A 63 1.39 3.18 -16.32
CA PRO A 63 0.08 2.67 -16.70
C PRO A 63 -0.37 1.47 -15.84
N ALA A 64 0.57 0.67 -15.33
CA ALA A 64 0.27 -0.52 -14.53
C ALA A 64 -0.13 -0.19 -13.08
N ASN A 65 0.52 0.80 -12.48
CA ASN A 65 0.24 1.20 -11.09
C ASN A 65 -0.84 2.29 -10.97
N GLY A 66 -1.12 3.02 -12.06
CA GLY A 66 -2.18 4.03 -12.12
C GLY A 66 -1.94 5.27 -11.26
N LEU A 67 -0.72 5.46 -10.73
CA LEU A 67 -0.33 6.68 -10.03
C LEU A 67 -0.23 7.84 -11.02
N LEU A 68 -0.58 9.05 -10.57
CA LEU A 68 -0.53 10.26 -11.39
C LEU A 68 0.74 11.10 -11.19
N GLN A 69 1.43 10.88 -10.07
CA GLN A 69 2.66 11.58 -9.70
C GLN A 69 3.55 10.66 -8.88
N THR A 70 4.85 10.94 -8.87
CA THR A 70 5.82 10.23 -8.04
C THR A 70 5.34 10.20 -6.60
N SER A 71 5.36 9.01 -6.02
CA SER A 71 4.84 8.76 -4.67
C SER A 71 5.83 7.90 -3.90
N GLN A 72 5.79 7.97 -2.57
CA GLN A 72 6.55 7.10 -1.69
C GLN A 72 5.62 6.16 -0.92
N ILE A 73 5.95 4.88 -0.90
CA ILE A 73 5.40 3.91 0.06
C ILE A 73 5.99 4.28 1.42
N MET A 74 5.13 4.55 2.39
CA MET A 74 5.49 4.91 3.76
C MET A 74 5.53 3.64 4.60
N ILE A 75 6.67 2.93 4.60
CA ILE A 75 6.84 1.66 5.34
C ILE A 75 6.56 1.83 6.85
N ASP A 76 6.71 3.05 7.37
CA ASP A 76 6.36 3.44 8.74
C ASP A 76 4.85 3.60 9.00
N LYS A 77 4.01 3.51 7.97
CA LYS A 77 2.55 3.70 8.03
C LYS A 77 1.79 2.47 7.56
N ILE A 78 2.06 1.35 8.24
CA ILE A 78 1.31 0.10 8.09
C ILE A 78 0.06 0.17 8.96
N VAL A 79 -1.10 -0.12 8.36
CA VAL A 79 -2.38 -0.16 9.07
C VAL A 79 -3.19 -1.36 8.63
N THR A 80 -3.94 -1.95 9.56
CA THR A 80 -4.94 -2.98 9.25
C THR A 80 -6.32 -2.35 9.37
N VAL A 81 -7.09 -2.42 8.29
CA VAL A 81 -8.41 -1.78 8.20
C VAL A 81 -9.48 -2.81 7.82
N PRO A 82 -10.75 -2.59 8.19
CA PRO A 82 -11.85 -3.42 7.69
C PRO A 82 -11.89 -3.40 6.16
N GLN A 83 -12.17 -4.55 5.53
CA GLN A 83 -12.13 -4.70 4.07
C GLN A 83 -13.13 -3.75 3.36
N ASP A 84 -14.24 -3.41 4.01
CA ASP A 84 -15.26 -2.48 3.49
C ASP A 84 -14.78 -1.02 3.42
N THR A 85 -13.64 -0.69 4.03
CA THR A 85 -13.01 0.65 3.91
C THR A 85 -12.12 0.79 2.67
N ILE A 86 -11.85 -0.33 1.97
CA ILE A 86 -11.11 -0.34 0.71
C ILE A 86 -12.05 0.11 -0.41
N GLY A 87 -11.62 1.14 -1.12
CA GLY A 87 -12.29 1.68 -2.29
C GLY A 87 -11.83 1.01 -3.58
N ALA A 88 -11.77 1.81 -4.65
CA ALA A 88 -11.38 1.33 -5.97
C ALA A 88 -9.91 0.88 -6.00
N ARG A 89 -9.64 -0.20 -6.74
CA ARG A 89 -8.30 -0.57 -7.20
C ARG A 89 -7.81 0.45 -8.22
N ILE A 90 -6.60 0.95 -8.00
CA ILE A 90 -5.88 1.91 -8.84
C ILE A 90 -5.03 1.16 -9.87
N GLY A 91 -4.32 0.12 -9.43
CA GLY A 91 -3.37 -0.62 -10.25
C GLY A 91 -2.60 -1.63 -9.40
N SER A 92 -1.39 -1.98 -9.83
CA SER A 92 -0.48 -2.85 -9.08
C SER A 92 0.97 -2.42 -9.24
N LEU A 93 1.78 -2.67 -8.22
CA LEU A 93 3.22 -2.47 -8.29
C LEU A 93 3.90 -3.61 -9.04
N ASP A 94 5.03 -3.28 -9.69
CA ASP A 94 5.88 -4.28 -10.32
C ASP A 94 6.63 -5.12 -9.27
N ARG A 95 7.26 -6.19 -9.75
CA ARG A 95 7.98 -7.14 -8.90
C ARG A 95 9.18 -6.53 -8.19
N ASP A 96 9.91 -5.63 -8.84
CA ASP A 96 11.15 -5.07 -8.29
C ASP A 96 10.86 -4.14 -7.12
N ILE A 97 9.80 -3.33 -7.24
CA ILE A 97 9.31 -2.49 -6.13
C ILE A 97 8.78 -3.38 -5.00
N MET A 98 8.09 -4.48 -5.30
CA MET A 98 7.62 -5.41 -4.26
C MET A 98 8.78 -6.07 -3.51
N VAL A 99 9.87 -6.46 -4.19
CA VAL A 99 11.07 -7.00 -3.53
C VAL A 99 11.72 -5.96 -2.60
N ARG A 100 11.80 -4.70 -3.04
CA ARG A 100 12.30 -3.60 -2.19
C ARG A 100 11.39 -3.38 -0.98
N THR A 101 10.08 -3.46 -1.18
CA THR A 101 9.06 -3.33 -0.13
C THR A 101 9.23 -4.44 0.91
N ASP A 102 9.39 -5.69 0.48
CA ASP A 102 9.59 -6.83 1.37
C ASP A 102 10.83 -6.67 2.26
N ARG A 103 11.95 -6.21 1.67
CA ARG A 103 13.19 -5.95 2.41
C ARG A 103 13.05 -4.83 3.42
N SER A 104 12.43 -3.71 3.03
CA SER A 104 12.18 -2.60 3.96
C SER A 104 11.23 -3.00 5.08
N LEU A 105 10.20 -3.80 4.80
CA LEU A 105 9.28 -4.33 5.81
C LEU A 105 10.00 -5.24 6.80
N ALA A 106 10.84 -6.17 6.30
CA ALA A 106 11.63 -7.06 7.14
C ALA A 106 12.51 -6.27 8.12
N VAL A 107 13.23 -5.26 7.62
CA VAL A 107 14.06 -4.37 8.46
C VAL A 107 13.21 -3.56 9.44
N PHE A 108 12.12 -2.94 8.98
CA PHE A 108 11.27 -2.08 9.81
C PHE A 108 10.60 -2.85 10.96
N LEU A 109 10.18 -4.10 10.70
CA LEU A 109 9.52 -4.97 11.68
C LEU A 109 10.50 -5.82 12.51
N GLY A 110 11.80 -5.79 12.21
CA GLY A 110 12.81 -6.60 12.89
C GLY A 110 12.70 -8.11 12.59
N ILE A 111 12.16 -8.48 11.43
CA ILE A 111 12.06 -9.87 10.97
C ILE A 111 13.31 -10.15 10.11
N VAL A 112 14.26 -10.90 10.66
CA VAL A 112 15.54 -11.26 10.01
C VAL A 112 15.67 -12.75 9.77
#